data_AF-A0AAV2IGV0-F1
#
_entry.id   AF-A0AAV2IGV0-F1
#
_cell.length_a   1.000
_cell.length_b   1.000
_cell.length_c   1.000
_cell.angle_alpha   90.00
_cell.angle_beta   90.00
_cell.angle_gamma   90.00
#
_symmetry.space_group_name_H-M   'P 1'
#
loop_
_entity.id
_entity.type
_entity.pdbx_description
1 polymer ?
#
loop_
_entity_poly.entity_id
_entity_poly.type
_entity_poly.pdbx_seq_one_letter_code
_entity_poly.pdbx_strand_id
1 'polypeptide(L)'
;MKFPQNWCCMLLLAMLCLLAMTEARRKAKNACKYKKTKESDCDPATNVKTITQVLKKGDSTCPPTVTESKPCGAGVEKKRKNKKACKYEKSGAAWTECDESGYKKKTMKLKAGSSADCEPTQIKQKACGSNKKKKNPRKGCVYDKMPWSVCNVETKTKQREMILIKGDSTQCLPKKIVTKQCKRACRYQRDRWSPCDPVTRQKQRVLLPKNNSSLECQPTVETQACHVRAELTAPKPNKCRYKMSPWSDCDPRSNTMSQVMTLKSGDPNVCQRSKKLSKKCKVACKFRRGEWSECDELTQLATRVDSLIKGSPSQCDSSRQITKKCRRLCKYTFGEWGECDPVTNHRTRVKKLVEGDKGECPAEDMVTKPCGKKDGGERCFFGPWGEFGPCTNGVMTKNRPVKQGGVDCERKAVVAKACDGQGL
;
A
#
# COMPACT_ATOMS: atom_id res chain seq x y z
N MET A 1 67.43 6.28 1.87
CA MET A 1 65.94 6.24 1.78
C MET A 1 65.39 6.21 3.20
N LYS A 2 64.81 7.31 3.69
CA LYS A 2 64.22 7.39 5.04
C LYS A 2 62.73 7.08 4.93
N PHE A 3 62.29 5.95 5.48
CA PHE A 3 60.86 5.61 5.57
C PHE A 3 60.17 6.52 6.60
N PRO A 4 58.99 7.08 6.29
CA PRO A 4 58.31 8.00 7.18
C PRO A 4 57.81 7.27 8.44
N GLN A 5 58.24 7.76 9.59
CA GLN A 5 57.97 7.26 10.95
C GLN A 5 56.47 7.11 11.28
N ASN A 6 55.59 7.77 10.50
CA ASN A 6 54.15 7.72 10.67
C ASN A 6 53.48 6.41 10.20
N TRP A 7 54.15 5.61 9.37
CA TRP A 7 53.57 4.33 8.91
C TRP A 7 53.58 3.24 9.98
N CYS A 8 54.55 3.27 10.90
CA CYS A 8 54.66 2.27 11.95
C CYS A 8 53.55 2.43 13.01
N CYS A 9 53.20 3.67 13.37
CA CYS A 9 52.10 3.95 14.30
C CYS A 9 50.73 3.53 13.75
N MET A 10 50.48 3.72 12.44
CA MET A 10 49.20 3.35 11.84
C MET A 10 48.99 1.83 11.76
N LEU A 11 50.06 1.06 11.57
CA LEU A 11 50.00 -0.41 11.58
C LEU A 11 49.76 -0.97 12.99
N LEU A 12 50.36 -0.37 14.02
CA LEU A 12 50.13 -0.73 15.42
C LEU A 12 48.69 -0.46 15.87
N LEU A 13 48.14 0.71 15.52
CA LEU A 13 46.72 1.04 15.79
C LEU A 13 45.74 0.12 15.04
N ALA A 14 46.06 -0.26 13.80
CA ALA A 14 45.25 -1.20 13.04
C ALA A 14 45.25 -2.61 13.65
N MET A 15 46.40 -3.10 14.15
CA MET A 15 46.46 -4.39 14.84
C MET A 15 45.71 -4.40 16.18
N LEU A 16 45.80 -3.33 16.97
CA LEU A 16 45.03 -3.20 18.22
C LEU A 16 43.51 -3.17 17.97
N CYS A 17 43.06 -2.48 16.91
CA CYS A 17 41.65 -2.50 16.51
C CYS A 17 41.18 -3.89 16.05
N LEU A 18 42.02 -4.65 15.34
CA LEU A 18 41.68 -6.01 14.90
C LEU A 18 41.56 -6.98 16.09
N LEU A 19 42.43 -6.88 17.09
CA LEU A 19 42.35 -7.69 18.30
C LEU A 19 41.07 -7.39 19.09
N ALA A 20 40.74 -6.11 19.32
CA ALA A 20 39.51 -5.71 20.01
C ALA A 20 38.22 -6.19 19.29
N MET A 21 38.21 -6.21 17.94
CA MET A 21 37.06 -6.70 17.18
C MET A 21 36.87 -8.23 17.25
N THR A 22 37.91 -9.01 17.55
CA THR A 22 37.78 -10.47 17.69
C THR A 22 37.13 -10.89 19.01
N GLU A 23 37.37 -10.16 20.10
CA GLU A 23 36.70 -10.38 21.39
C GLU A 23 35.21 -10.04 21.36
N ALA A 24 34.83 -8.94 20.70
CA ALA A 24 33.42 -8.56 20.55
C ALA A 24 32.60 -9.61 19.76
N ARG A 25 33.21 -10.29 18.78
CA ARG A 25 32.54 -11.35 18.01
C ARG A 25 32.36 -12.66 18.77
N ARG A 26 33.17 -12.95 19.80
CA ARG A 26 32.93 -14.12 20.67
C ARG A 26 31.73 -13.91 21.59
N LYS A 27 31.47 -12.69 22.07
CA LYS A 27 30.34 -12.38 22.97
C LYS A 27 28.95 -12.50 22.31
N ALA A 28 28.84 -12.37 20.99
CA ALA A 28 27.54 -12.39 20.29
C ALA A 28 26.98 -13.81 20.01
N LYS A 29 27.76 -14.88 20.19
CA LYS A 29 27.31 -16.27 19.95
C LYS A 29 26.72 -16.98 21.19
N ASN A 30 26.81 -16.36 22.37
CA ASN A 30 26.42 -16.97 23.65
C ASN A 30 25.16 -16.31 24.26
N ALA A 31 24.16 -16.00 23.44
CA ALA A 31 22.89 -15.50 23.96
C ALA A 31 22.19 -16.59 24.81
N CYS A 32 21.97 -16.30 26.09
CA CYS A 32 21.24 -17.15 27.03
C CYS A 32 19.85 -17.48 26.47
N LYS A 33 19.56 -18.77 26.25
CA LYS A 33 18.25 -19.26 25.78
C LYS A 33 17.51 -19.90 26.93
N TYR A 34 16.30 -19.43 27.21
CA TYR A 34 15.45 -19.95 28.27
C TYR A 34 14.26 -20.74 27.71
N LYS A 35 13.79 -21.73 28.47
CA LYS A 35 12.58 -22.52 28.18
C LYS A 35 11.54 -22.18 29.25
N LYS A 36 10.33 -21.80 28.83
CA LYS A 36 9.19 -21.57 29.72
C LYS A 36 8.81 -22.89 30.42
N THR A 37 8.79 -22.89 31.75
CA THR A 37 8.49 -24.09 32.55
C THR A 37 7.19 -23.98 33.30
N LYS A 38 6.95 -22.85 34.00
CA LYS A 38 5.74 -22.61 34.78
C LYS A 38 5.20 -21.20 34.58
N GLU A 39 3.89 -21.09 34.68
CA GLU A 39 3.15 -19.84 34.63
C GLU A 39 2.27 -19.84 35.88
N SER A 40 2.36 -18.76 36.67
CA SER A 40 1.49 -18.61 37.83
C SER A 40 0.05 -18.36 37.39
N ASP A 41 -0.89 -18.61 38.29
CA ASP A 41 -2.24 -18.09 38.16
C ASP A 41 -2.21 -16.56 38.09
N CYS A 42 -3.27 -16.01 37.53
CA CYS A 42 -3.42 -14.56 37.41
C CYS A 42 -3.69 -13.98 38.79
N ASP A 43 -2.86 -13.05 39.24
CA ASP A 43 -3.11 -12.30 40.47
C ASP A 43 -4.33 -11.37 40.25
N PRO A 44 -5.43 -11.55 41.01
CA PRO A 44 -6.65 -10.79 40.84
C PRO A 44 -6.49 -9.30 41.19
N ALA A 45 -5.49 -8.92 41.99
CA ALA A 45 -5.25 -7.52 42.36
C ALA A 45 -4.50 -6.75 41.27
N THR A 46 -3.52 -7.40 40.62
CA THR A 46 -2.63 -6.73 39.66
C THR A 46 -2.97 -7.02 38.20
N ASN A 47 -3.81 -8.03 37.93
CA ASN A 47 -4.15 -8.51 36.59
C ASN A 47 -2.90 -8.92 35.77
N VAL A 48 -1.89 -9.42 36.48
CA VAL A 48 -0.60 -9.85 35.94
C VAL A 48 -0.35 -11.29 36.38
N LYS A 49 0.27 -12.07 35.49
CA LYS A 49 0.80 -13.40 35.80
C LYS A 49 2.31 -13.44 35.59
N THR A 50 2.98 -14.21 36.42
CA THR A 50 4.43 -14.38 36.39
C THR A 50 4.78 -15.63 35.61
N ILE A 51 5.68 -15.49 34.65
CA ILE A 51 6.18 -16.58 33.82
C ILE A 51 7.62 -16.88 34.24
N THR A 52 7.86 -18.09 34.72
CA THR A 52 9.19 -18.58 35.08
C THR A 52 9.80 -19.32 33.90
N GLN A 53 11.02 -18.95 33.52
CA GLN A 53 11.77 -19.56 32.42
C GLN A 53 13.11 -20.08 32.94
N VAL A 54 13.44 -21.33 32.63
CA VAL A 54 14.68 -21.99 33.06
C VAL A 54 15.69 -21.99 31.91
N LEU A 55 16.97 -21.74 32.21
CA LEU A 55 18.04 -21.68 31.22
C LEU A 55 18.18 -23.03 30.50
N LYS A 56 18.12 -23.01 29.17
CA LYS A 56 18.29 -24.17 28.29
C LYS A 56 19.66 -24.21 27.63
N LYS A 57 20.28 -23.05 27.37
CA LYS A 57 21.62 -22.95 26.77
C LYS A 57 22.22 -21.57 27.09
N GLY A 58 23.37 -21.50 27.73
CA GLY A 58 24.08 -20.27 28.08
C GLY A 58 25.36 -20.56 28.86
N ASP A 59 26.21 -19.55 29.06
CA ASP A 59 27.43 -19.65 29.87
C ASP A 59 27.11 -19.42 31.37
N SER A 60 28.11 -19.56 32.25
CA SER A 60 27.99 -19.37 33.71
C SER A 60 27.55 -17.97 34.13
N THR A 61 27.57 -16.99 33.22
CA THR A 61 27.09 -15.62 33.43
C THR A 61 25.57 -15.47 33.24
N CYS A 62 24.88 -16.48 32.72
CA CYS A 62 23.44 -16.47 32.55
C CYS A 62 22.75 -16.90 33.86
N PRO A 63 21.76 -16.14 34.38
CA PRO A 63 20.99 -16.60 35.53
C PRO A 63 20.28 -17.92 35.21
N PRO A 64 20.20 -18.88 36.14
CA PRO A 64 19.59 -20.19 35.89
C PRO A 64 18.08 -20.10 35.65
N THR A 65 17.43 -19.08 36.22
CA THR A 65 15.99 -18.85 36.10
C THR A 65 15.71 -17.36 35.92
N VAL A 66 14.78 -17.02 35.03
CA VAL A 66 14.32 -15.63 34.80
C VAL A 66 12.79 -15.59 34.89
N THR A 67 12.25 -14.57 35.55
CA THR A 67 10.82 -14.31 35.67
C THR A 67 10.39 -13.13 34.80
N GLU A 68 9.25 -13.27 34.10
CA GLU A 68 8.67 -12.24 33.24
C GLU A 68 7.19 -12.04 33.61
N SER A 69 6.77 -10.80 33.88
CA SER A 69 5.38 -10.44 34.18
C SER A 69 4.60 -10.14 32.89
N LYS A 70 3.40 -10.72 32.72
CA LYS A 70 2.50 -10.44 31.58
C LYS A 70 1.07 -10.16 32.04
N PRO A 71 0.37 -9.18 31.43
CA PRO A 71 -1.03 -8.91 31.75
C PRO A 71 -1.93 -10.06 31.31
N CYS A 72 -2.95 -10.38 32.11
CA CYS A 72 -3.92 -11.41 31.78
C CYS A 72 -4.89 -10.87 30.72
N GLY A 73 -5.06 -11.61 29.61
CA GLY A 73 -6.00 -11.27 28.52
C GLY A 73 -5.38 -10.73 27.22
N ALA A 74 -4.10 -10.36 27.20
CA ALA A 74 -3.43 -9.90 25.98
C ALA A 74 -2.94 -11.06 25.09
N GLY A 75 -3.87 -11.70 24.37
CA GLY A 75 -3.54 -12.36 23.11
C GLY A 75 -4.07 -13.77 22.93
N VAL A 76 -5.26 -13.87 22.35
CA VAL A 76 -5.56 -14.95 21.39
C VAL A 76 -6.36 -14.37 20.23
N GLU A 77 -5.69 -13.91 19.17
CA GLU A 77 -6.15 -14.21 17.80
C GLU A 77 -5.11 -13.81 16.75
N LYS A 78 -4.34 -14.80 16.30
CA LYS A 78 -4.19 -15.15 14.87
C LYS A 78 -3.15 -16.25 14.73
N LYS A 79 -3.64 -17.38 14.22
CA LYS A 79 -2.97 -18.68 13.95
C LYS A 79 -3.20 -19.74 15.03
N ARG A 80 -4.42 -20.25 15.07
CA ARG A 80 -4.64 -21.67 15.35
C ARG A 80 -5.36 -22.30 14.16
N LYS A 81 -4.65 -23.23 13.54
CA LYS A 81 -5.18 -24.23 12.62
C LYS A 81 -6.34 -24.96 13.32
N ASN A 82 -7.48 -25.08 12.63
CA ASN A 82 -8.54 -26.06 12.85
C ASN A 82 -8.80 -26.54 14.29
N LYS A 83 -9.22 -25.65 15.21
CA LYS A 83 -10.12 -26.13 16.26
C LYS A 83 -11.50 -26.27 15.62
N LYS A 84 -12.00 -27.51 15.53
CA LYS A 84 -13.36 -27.82 15.08
C LYS A 84 -14.31 -27.11 16.05
N ALA A 85 -14.92 -26.00 15.63
CA ALA A 85 -15.90 -25.29 16.44
C ALA A 85 -17.07 -26.22 16.78
N CYS A 86 -17.54 -26.17 18.04
CA CYS A 86 -18.70 -26.92 18.50
C CYS A 86 -19.91 -26.61 17.61
N LYS A 87 -20.52 -27.64 17.02
CA LYS A 87 -21.70 -27.48 16.15
C LYS A 87 -22.93 -27.93 16.94
N TYR A 88 -23.94 -27.08 17.03
CA TYR A 88 -25.22 -27.37 17.68
C TYR A 88 -26.34 -27.48 16.64
N GLU A 89 -27.26 -28.40 16.87
CA GLU A 89 -28.39 -28.66 15.99
C GLU A 89 -29.50 -27.61 16.20
N LYS A 90 -29.81 -26.87 15.13
CA LYS A 90 -30.76 -25.75 15.18
C LYS A 90 -32.19 -26.15 14.80
N SER A 91 -32.35 -27.27 14.09
CA SER A 91 -33.55 -27.67 13.35
C SER A 91 -34.69 -28.25 14.19
N GLY A 92 -34.49 -28.57 15.48
CA GLY A 92 -35.54 -29.10 16.34
C GLY A 92 -35.82 -28.30 17.62
N ALA A 93 -35.06 -27.24 17.88
CA ALA A 93 -35.17 -26.50 19.12
C ALA A 93 -36.17 -25.33 18.97
N ALA A 94 -37.29 -25.39 19.70
CA ALA A 94 -38.24 -24.30 19.80
C ALA A 94 -37.69 -23.18 20.71
N TRP A 95 -38.18 -21.96 20.52
CA TRP A 95 -38.02 -20.92 21.54
C TRP A 95 -39.07 -21.15 22.61
N THR A 96 -38.70 -20.99 23.89
CA THR A 96 -39.66 -20.93 24.99
C THR A 96 -40.59 -19.73 24.83
N GLU A 97 -41.68 -19.73 25.59
CA GLU A 97 -42.43 -18.51 25.85
C GLU A 97 -41.56 -17.45 26.53
N CYS A 98 -42.05 -16.22 26.53
CA CYS A 98 -41.37 -15.11 27.15
C CYS A 98 -41.47 -15.24 28.66
N ASP A 99 -40.34 -15.18 29.35
CA ASP A 99 -40.31 -15.05 30.80
C ASP A 99 -40.78 -13.64 31.23
N GLU A 100 -41.07 -13.48 32.51
CA GLU A 100 -41.44 -12.19 33.12
C GLU A 100 -40.37 -11.10 32.92
N SER A 101 -39.13 -11.52 32.65
CA SER A 101 -38.01 -10.63 32.33
C SER A 101 -38.02 -10.15 30.86
N GLY A 102 -38.98 -10.59 30.04
CA GLY A 102 -39.13 -10.19 28.65
C GLY A 102 -38.16 -10.88 27.70
N TYR A 103 -37.62 -12.04 28.06
CA TYR A 103 -36.74 -12.83 27.22
C TYR A 103 -37.32 -14.21 26.91
N LYS A 104 -36.98 -14.73 25.74
CA LYS A 104 -37.19 -16.14 25.40
C LYS A 104 -35.87 -16.83 25.19
N LYS A 105 -35.81 -18.12 25.52
CA LYS A 105 -34.62 -18.95 25.45
C LYS A 105 -34.82 -20.08 24.44
N LYS A 106 -33.75 -20.51 23.78
CA LYS A 106 -33.74 -21.66 22.86
C LYS A 106 -32.53 -22.52 23.18
N THR A 107 -32.80 -23.73 23.65
CA THR A 107 -31.79 -24.72 24.01
C THR A 107 -31.50 -25.62 22.81
N MET A 108 -30.27 -25.65 22.33
CA MET A 108 -29.84 -26.46 21.19
C MET A 108 -28.94 -27.59 21.67
N LYS A 109 -29.17 -28.81 21.18
CA LYS A 109 -28.32 -29.98 21.49
C LYS A 109 -27.07 -29.99 20.61
N LEU A 110 -25.95 -30.49 21.16
CA LEU A 110 -24.70 -30.65 20.41
C LEU A 110 -24.90 -31.66 19.27
N LYS A 111 -24.43 -31.32 18.07
CA LYS A 111 -24.52 -32.18 16.89
C LYS A 111 -23.45 -33.28 16.95
N ALA A 112 -23.85 -34.51 16.64
CA ALA A 112 -22.94 -35.66 16.55
C ALA A 112 -21.71 -35.35 15.68
N GLY A 113 -20.51 -35.68 16.19
CA GLY A 113 -19.22 -35.38 15.55
C GLY A 113 -18.55 -34.07 16.01
N SER A 114 -19.07 -33.41 17.04
CA SER A 114 -18.40 -32.30 17.73
C SER A 114 -17.37 -32.81 18.75
N SER A 115 -16.43 -31.96 19.16
CA SER A 115 -15.37 -32.32 20.13
C SER A 115 -15.95 -32.64 21.51
N ALA A 116 -15.32 -33.56 22.24
CA ALA A 116 -15.70 -33.94 23.61
C ALA A 116 -15.62 -32.77 24.61
N ASP A 117 -14.85 -31.73 24.30
CA ASP A 117 -14.71 -30.53 25.14
C ASP A 117 -15.89 -29.54 25.01
N CYS A 118 -16.90 -29.87 24.21
CA CYS A 118 -18.06 -29.00 23.96
C CYS A 118 -19.18 -29.29 24.96
N GLU A 119 -19.80 -28.24 25.51
CA GLU A 119 -20.98 -28.42 26.35
C GLU A 119 -22.10 -29.12 25.57
N PRO A 120 -22.82 -30.08 26.20
CA PRO A 120 -23.82 -30.90 25.53
C PRO A 120 -25.04 -30.11 25.03
N THR A 121 -25.31 -28.95 25.63
CA THR A 121 -26.36 -28.03 25.18
C THR A 121 -25.86 -26.59 25.15
N GLN A 122 -26.44 -25.77 24.27
CA GLN A 122 -26.20 -24.34 24.21
C GLN A 122 -27.52 -23.59 24.30
N ILE A 123 -27.63 -22.67 25.26
CA ILE A 123 -28.79 -21.81 25.43
C ILE A 123 -28.55 -20.49 24.71
N LYS A 124 -29.48 -20.08 23.84
CA LYS A 124 -29.53 -18.74 23.26
C LYS A 124 -30.70 -17.97 23.84
N GLN A 125 -30.47 -16.72 24.23
CA GLN A 125 -31.49 -15.81 24.76
C GLN A 125 -31.76 -14.68 23.76
N LYS A 126 -33.02 -14.29 23.60
CA LYS A 126 -33.45 -13.15 22.77
C LYS A 126 -34.61 -12.41 23.44
N ALA A 127 -34.57 -11.08 23.44
CA ALA A 127 -35.65 -10.26 23.96
C ALA A 127 -36.94 -10.43 23.15
N CYS A 128 -38.06 -10.57 23.85
CA CYS A 128 -39.41 -10.58 23.32
C CYS A 128 -39.79 -9.20 22.76
N GLY A 129 -40.54 -9.16 21.66
CA GLY A 129 -40.93 -7.89 21.00
C GLY A 129 -39.96 -7.31 19.96
N SER A 130 -38.76 -7.89 19.78
CA SER A 130 -37.80 -7.44 18.75
C SER A 130 -38.12 -7.96 17.32
N ASN A 131 -39.40 -7.93 16.94
CA ASN A 131 -39.87 -8.05 15.56
C ASN A 131 -40.14 -6.67 14.94
N LYS A 132 -39.26 -5.69 15.19
CA LYS A 132 -39.04 -4.65 14.19
C LYS A 132 -38.33 -5.32 13.02
N LYS A 133 -39.09 -6.03 12.17
CA LYS A 133 -38.77 -5.99 10.73
C LYS A 133 -38.61 -4.50 10.47
N LYS A 134 -37.39 -4.06 10.13
CA LYS A 134 -37.23 -2.79 9.41
C LYS A 134 -38.04 -2.98 8.12
N LYS A 135 -39.35 -2.74 8.18
CA LYS A 135 -40.11 -2.26 7.04
C LYS A 135 -39.48 -0.90 6.82
N ASN A 136 -38.40 -0.86 6.03
CA ASN A 136 -38.14 0.35 5.27
C ASN A 136 -39.46 0.56 4.51
N PRO A 137 -40.21 1.64 4.74
CA PRO A 137 -41.16 2.07 3.74
C PRO A 137 -40.29 2.42 2.54
N ARG A 138 -40.09 1.46 1.63
CA ARG A 138 -39.53 1.78 0.32
C ARG A 138 -40.61 2.58 -0.39
N LYS A 139 -40.67 3.89 -0.11
CA LYS A 139 -41.12 4.90 -1.07
C LYS A 139 -40.09 4.95 -2.21
N GLY A 140 -39.90 3.82 -2.87
CA GLY A 140 -38.93 3.64 -3.93
C GLY A 140 -39.68 3.20 -5.16
N CYS A 141 -39.39 3.85 -6.28
CA CYS A 141 -39.92 3.52 -7.60
C CYS A 141 -39.82 2.00 -7.85
N VAL A 142 -40.96 1.33 -7.98
CA VAL A 142 -41.07 -0.09 -8.34
C VAL A 142 -41.29 -0.16 -9.83
N TYR A 143 -40.45 -0.93 -10.51
CA TYR A 143 -40.51 -1.10 -11.96
C TYR A 143 -40.74 -2.56 -12.32
N ASP A 144 -41.56 -2.79 -13.34
CA ASP A 144 -41.63 -4.07 -14.03
C ASP A 144 -40.37 -4.27 -14.87
N LYS A 145 -39.95 -5.52 -15.05
CA LYS A 145 -38.75 -5.85 -15.81
C LYS A 145 -39.15 -6.58 -17.07
N MET A 146 -39.07 -5.88 -18.20
CA MET A 146 -39.26 -6.51 -19.49
C MET A 146 -38.16 -7.55 -19.77
N PRO A 147 -38.43 -8.50 -20.69
CA PRO A 147 -37.42 -9.42 -21.17
C PRO A 147 -36.15 -8.69 -21.64
N TRP A 148 -35.01 -9.36 -21.55
CA TRP A 148 -33.78 -8.82 -22.12
C TRP A 148 -33.85 -8.85 -23.65
N SER A 149 -33.35 -7.80 -24.28
CA SER A 149 -33.05 -7.79 -25.71
C SER A 149 -32.07 -8.92 -26.05
N VAL A 150 -32.05 -9.28 -27.34
CA VAL A 150 -30.97 -10.10 -27.91
C VAL A 150 -29.63 -9.40 -27.65
N CYS A 151 -28.57 -10.20 -27.48
CA CYS A 151 -27.23 -9.66 -27.24
C CYS A 151 -26.71 -8.99 -28.53
N ASN A 152 -26.29 -7.73 -28.43
CA ASN A 152 -25.63 -7.07 -29.53
C ASN A 152 -24.18 -7.59 -29.63
N VAL A 153 -23.80 -8.11 -30.80
CA VAL A 153 -22.52 -8.81 -31.05
C VAL A 153 -21.33 -7.85 -30.98
N GLU A 154 -21.47 -6.62 -31.50
CA GLU A 154 -20.40 -5.63 -31.52
C GLU A 154 -20.11 -5.07 -30.13
N THR A 155 -21.16 -4.68 -29.41
CA THR A 155 -20.99 -4.03 -28.09
C THR A 155 -20.86 -5.03 -26.94
N LYS A 156 -21.16 -6.32 -27.18
CA LYS A 156 -21.20 -7.41 -26.18
C LYS A 156 -22.13 -7.11 -25.00
N THR A 157 -23.14 -6.27 -25.24
CA THR A 157 -24.13 -5.89 -24.23
C THR A 157 -25.55 -6.24 -24.67
N LYS A 158 -26.41 -6.45 -23.69
CA LYS A 158 -27.86 -6.56 -23.88
C LYS A 158 -28.55 -5.55 -22.99
N GLN A 159 -29.71 -5.10 -23.43
CA GLN A 159 -30.49 -4.08 -22.75
C GLN A 159 -31.84 -4.66 -22.33
N ARG A 160 -32.47 -4.08 -21.32
CA ARG A 160 -33.88 -4.31 -21.06
C ARG A 160 -34.53 -3.05 -20.57
N GLU A 161 -35.81 -2.95 -20.85
CA GLU A 161 -36.63 -1.86 -20.38
C GLU A 161 -37.20 -2.19 -19.00
N MET A 162 -37.30 -1.16 -18.16
CA MET A 162 -37.96 -1.22 -16.88
C MET A 162 -39.04 -0.16 -16.85
N ILE A 163 -40.31 -0.59 -16.75
CA ILE A 163 -41.50 0.27 -16.81
C ILE A 163 -41.99 0.52 -15.38
N LEU A 164 -42.28 1.77 -15.01
CA LEU A 164 -42.71 2.10 -13.65
C LEU A 164 -44.09 1.50 -13.36
N ILE A 165 -44.20 0.67 -12.30
CA ILE A 165 -45.48 0.14 -11.80
C ILE A 165 -46.00 1.01 -10.65
N LYS A 166 -45.12 1.42 -9.72
CA LYS A 166 -45.50 2.15 -8.52
C LYS A 166 -44.46 3.19 -8.14
N GLY A 167 -44.87 4.44 -8.06
CA GLY A 167 -44.02 5.58 -7.70
C GLY A 167 -44.62 6.87 -8.25
N ASP A 168 -44.18 8.00 -7.72
CA ASP A 168 -44.59 9.31 -8.23
C ASP A 168 -43.86 9.60 -9.55
N SER A 169 -44.60 9.94 -10.61
CA SER A 169 -44.05 10.26 -11.94
C SER A 169 -43.12 11.48 -11.93
N THR A 170 -43.22 12.35 -10.92
CA THR A 170 -42.34 13.52 -10.77
C THR A 170 -40.97 13.16 -10.20
N GLN A 171 -40.86 12.05 -9.45
CA GLN A 171 -39.61 11.59 -8.82
C GLN A 171 -39.01 10.35 -9.51
N CYS A 172 -39.83 9.61 -10.25
CA CYS A 172 -39.47 8.35 -10.89
C CYS A 172 -39.59 8.48 -12.40
N LEU A 173 -38.52 8.16 -13.13
CA LEU A 173 -38.60 8.05 -14.59
C LEU A 173 -39.67 7.02 -14.98
N PRO A 174 -40.57 7.32 -15.93
CA PRO A 174 -41.61 6.39 -16.35
C PRO A 174 -41.03 5.12 -16.98
N LYS A 175 -39.87 5.25 -17.63
CA LYS A 175 -39.12 4.18 -18.28
C LYS A 175 -37.63 4.37 -18.04
N LYS A 176 -36.92 3.27 -17.76
CA LYS A 176 -35.45 3.27 -17.72
C LYS A 176 -34.88 2.04 -18.43
N ILE A 177 -33.75 2.23 -19.10
CA ILE A 177 -33.05 1.16 -19.81
C ILE A 177 -31.88 0.69 -18.95
N VAL A 178 -31.77 -0.62 -18.74
CA VAL A 178 -30.64 -1.22 -18.03
C VAL A 178 -29.80 -2.00 -19.00
N THR A 179 -28.54 -1.60 -19.13
CA THR A 179 -27.54 -2.29 -19.95
C THR A 179 -26.73 -3.27 -19.10
N LYS A 180 -26.50 -4.48 -19.61
CA LYS A 180 -25.66 -5.48 -18.97
C LYS A 180 -24.77 -6.18 -19.97
N GLN A 181 -23.54 -6.49 -19.57
CA GLN A 181 -22.62 -7.34 -20.34
C GLN A 181 -23.26 -8.71 -20.58
N CYS A 182 -23.22 -9.17 -21.83
CA CYS A 182 -23.67 -10.51 -22.16
C CYS A 182 -22.78 -11.52 -21.43
N LYS A 183 -23.39 -12.51 -20.77
CA LYS A 183 -22.64 -13.71 -20.40
C LYS A 183 -22.16 -14.32 -21.72
N ARG A 184 -20.86 -14.62 -21.86
CA ARG A 184 -20.27 -15.19 -23.09
C ARG A 184 -21.23 -16.26 -23.64
N ALA A 185 -21.91 -15.93 -24.73
CA ALA A 185 -23.03 -16.72 -25.25
C ALA A 185 -22.56 -18.07 -25.78
N CYS A 186 -21.32 -18.11 -26.28
CA CYS A 186 -20.69 -19.30 -26.79
C CYS A 186 -19.85 -19.98 -25.71
N ARG A 187 -20.32 -21.16 -25.29
CA ARG A 187 -19.52 -22.09 -24.50
C ARG A 187 -18.80 -23.00 -25.48
N TYR A 188 -17.47 -22.93 -25.48
CA TYR A 188 -16.65 -23.77 -26.34
C TYR A 188 -16.08 -24.97 -25.56
N GLN A 189 -16.04 -26.12 -26.21
CA GLN A 189 -15.15 -27.22 -25.88
C GLN A 189 -13.76 -26.88 -26.39
N ARG A 190 -12.75 -27.15 -25.55
CA ARG A 190 -11.36 -26.82 -25.85
C ARG A 190 -10.65 -28.10 -26.23
N ASP A 191 -10.14 -28.16 -27.46
CA ASP A 191 -9.35 -29.30 -27.90
C ASP A 191 -7.92 -29.24 -27.36
N ARG A 192 -7.17 -30.31 -27.66
CA ARG A 192 -5.75 -30.40 -27.33
C ARG A 192 -4.99 -29.31 -28.09
N TRP A 193 -4.04 -28.68 -27.40
CA TRP A 193 -3.12 -27.75 -28.06
C TRP A 193 -2.30 -28.45 -29.14
N SER A 194 -2.11 -27.78 -30.27
CA SER A 194 -1.12 -28.17 -31.27
C SER A 194 0.29 -28.19 -30.67
N PRO A 195 1.23 -28.89 -31.32
CA PRO A 195 2.66 -28.66 -31.09
C PRO A 195 3.01 -27.17 -31.26
N CYS A 196 4.10 -26.75 -30.62
CA CYS A 196 4.57 -25.38 -30.80
C CYS A 196 5.17 -25.20 -32.19
N ASP A 197 4.73 -24.18 -32.91
CA ASP A 197 5.37 -23.77 -34.16
C ASP A 197 6.74 -23.13 -33.84
N PRO A 198 7.84 -23.64 -34.40
CA PRO A 198 9.19 -23.14 -34.13
C PRO A 198 9.43 -21.71 -34.62
N VAL A 199 8.69 -21.24 -35.63
CA VAL A 199 8.86 -19.91 -36.22
C VAL A 199 8.09 -18.87 -35.42
N THR A 200 6.79 -19.11 -35.21
CA THR A 200 5.92 -18.13 -34.54
C THR A 200 6.01 -18.20 -33.01
N ARG A 201 6.60 -19.27 -32.45
CA ARG A 201 6.61 -19.61 -31.01
C ARG A 201 5.21 -19.61 -30.39
N GLN A 202 4.22 -20.00 -31.18
CA GLN A 202 2.83 -20.07 -30.78
C GLN A 202 2.30 -21.49 -30.98
N LYS A 203 1.32 -21.85 -30.16
CA LYS A 203 0.52 -23.04 -30.30
C LYS A 203 -0.94 -22.63 -30.43
N GLN A 204 -1.71 -23.41 -31.17
CA GLN A 204 -3.11 -23.14 -31.46
C GLN A 204 -3.98 -24.29 -30.97
N ARG A 205 -5.26 -24.03 -30.69
CA ARG A 205 -6.27 -25.06 -30.50
C ARG A 205 -7.60 -24.62 -31.09
N VAL A 206 -8.37 -25.58 -31.56
CA VAL A 206 -9.74 -25.33 -32.04
C VAL A 206 -10.70 -25.26 -30.85
N LEU A 207 -11.64 -24.31 -30.93
CA LEU A 207 -12.73 -24.11 -29.99
C LEU A 207 -14.03 -24.49 -30.69
N LEU A 208 -14.58 -25.66 -30.34
CA LEU A 208 -15.84 -26.15 -30.90
C LEU A 208 -17.03 -25.73 -30.01
N PRO A 209 -18.14 -25.21 -30.58
CA PRO A 209 -19.33 -24.87 -29.80
C PRO A 209 -19.89 -26.12 -29.09
N LYS A 210 -20.31 -25.99 -27.82
CA LYS A 210 -21.01 -27.08 -27.11
C LYS A 210 -22.47 -27.16 -27.55
N ASN A 211 -23.09 -28.35 -27.50
CA ASN A 211 -24.48 -28.60 -27.93
C ASN A 211 -25.56 -27.70 -27.29
N ASN A 212 -25.27 -27.03 -26.16
CA ASN A 212 -26.18 -26.06 -25.50
C ASN A 212 -25.76 -24.58 -25.72
N SER A 213 -24.95 -24.29 -26.74
CA SER A 213 -24.58 -22.92 -27.12
C SER A 213 -25.48 -22.39 -28.23
N SER A 214 -25.59 -21.06 -28.33
CA SER A 214 -26.45 -20.40 -29.34
C SER A 214 -26.11 -20.87 -30.75
N LEU A 215 -27.12 -21.06 -31.61
CA LEU A 215 -26.95 -21.51 -33.01
C LEU A 215 -26.03 -20.59 -33.85
N GLU A 216 -25.75 -19.38 -33.37
CA GLU A 216 -24.85 -18.40 -34.00
C GLU A 216 -23.35 -18.59 -33.64
N CYS A 217 -23.01 -19.57 -32.81
CA CYS A 217 -21.62 -19.78 -32.39
C CYS A 217 -20.84 -20.57 -33.45
N GLN A 218 -19.93 -19.92 -34.16
CA GLN A 218 -19.00 -20.61 -35.08
C GLN A 218 -17.74 -21.14 -34.39
N PRO A 219 -17.11 -22.19 -34.92
CA PRO A 219 -15.79 -22.65 -34.48
C PRO A 219 -14.75 -21.53 -34.57
N THR A 220 -13.88 -21.41 -33.56
CA THR A 220 -12.82 -20.39 -33.53
C THR A 220 -11.48 -21.00 -33.11
N VAL A 221 -10.37 -20.31 -33.40
CA VAL A 221 -9.02 -20.76 -33.02
C VAL A 221 -8.50 -19.88 -31.88
N GLU A 222 -8.01 -20.51 -30.82
CA GLU A 222 -7.33 -19.84 -29.73
C GLU A 222 -5.82 -20.03 -29.85
N THR A 223 -5.08 -18.91 -29.81
CA THR A 223 -3.62 -18.91 -29.93
C THR A 223 -2.96 -18.55 -28.60
N GLN A 224 -1.90 -19.28 -28.23
CA GLN A 224 -1.14 -19.03 -27.01
C GLN A 224 0.37 -19.12 -27.28
N ALA A 225 1.15 -18.23 -26.68
CA ALA A 225 2.61 -18.29 -26.73
C ALA A 225 3.12 -19.57 -26.04
N CYS A 226 4.07 -20.24 -26.68
CA CYS A 226 4.74 -21.38 -26.09
C CYS A 226 5.81 -20.91 -25.11
N HIS A 227 5.81 -21.51 -23.92
CA HIS A 227 6.96 -21.41 -23.04
C HIS A 227 8.02 -22.42 -23.52
N VAL A 228 8.84 -22.03 -24.50
CA VAL A 228 10.02 -22.83 -24.84
C VAL A 228 10.97 -22.73 -23.66
N ARG A 229 11.09 -23.82 -22.89
CA ARG A 229 12.22 -24.00 -21.99
C ARG A 229 13.42 -24.10 -22.93
N ALA A 230 14.24 -23.06 -23.00
CA ALA A 230 15.48 -23.09 -23.74
C ALA A 230 16.41 -24.13 -23.06
N GLU A 231 16.29 -25.39 -23.47
CA GLU A 231 17.22 -26.44 -23.10
C GLU A 231 18.22 -26.62 -24.24
N LEU A 232 19.46 -26.24 -23.92
CA LEU A 232 20.70 -26.89 -24.36
C LEU A 232 21.20 -26.63 -25.80
N THR A 233 21.65 -25.41 -26.06
CA THR A 233 22.91 -25.13 -26.81
C THR A 233 23.33 -23.66 -26.72
N ALA A 234 23.20 -23.08 -25.52
CA ALA A 234 23.85 -21.83 -25.18
C ALA A 234 24.63 -22.05 -23.88
N PRO A 235 25.90 -21.62 -23.78
CA PRO A 235 26.61 -21.59 -22.51
C PRO A 235 25.70 -20.88 -21.52
N LYS A 236 25.37 -21.55 -20.40
CA LYS A 236 24.44 -21.04 -19.38
C LYS A 236 24.75 -19.56 -19.15
N PRO A 237 23.78 -18.63 -19.35
CA PRO A 237 24.07 -17.22 -19.25
C PRO A 237 24.65 -16.98 -17.87
N ASN A 238 25.78 -16.28 -17.84
CA ASN A 238 26.53 -15.86 -16.66
C ASN A 238 25.57 -15.39 -15.56
N LYS A 239 25.08 -16.31 -14.72
CA LYS A 239 24.22 -15.97 -13.60
C LYS A 239 25.15 -15.34 -12.57
N CYS A 240 25.26 -14.02 -12.64
CA CYS A 240 25.96 -13.20 -11.65
C CYS A 240 25.53 -13.68 -10.26
N ARG A 241 26.42 -14.41 -9.58
CA ARG A 241 26.17 -14.96 -8.26
C ARG A 241 26.75 -14.00 -7.26
N TYR A 242 25.94 -13.54 -6.33
CA TYR A 242 26.33 -12.57 -5.33
C TYR A 242 26.37 -13.19 -3.93
N LYS A 243 27.30 -12.74 -3.11
CA LYS A 243 27.36 -13.02 -1.67
C LYS A 243 26.67 -11.88 -0.92
N MET A 244 25.70 -12.20 -0.09
CA MET A 244 25.01 -11.22 0.75
C MET A 244 25.82 -10.92 2.01
N SER A 245 26.05 -9.63 2.31
CA SER A 245 26.55 -9.19 3.62
C SER A 245 25.46 -9.30 4.70
N PRO A 246 25.78 -9.14 5.99
CA PRO A 246 24.79 -8.80 7.00
C PRO A 246 24.04 -7.51 6.63
N TRP A 247 22.82 -7.34 7.14
CA TRP A 247 22.12 -6.06 7.07
C TRP A 247 22.85 -5.03 7.94
N SER A 248 22.93 -3.79 7.46
CA SER A 248 23.35 -2.65 8.28
C SER A 248 22.36 -2.41 9.41
N ASP A 249 22.79 -1.65 10.40
CA ASP A 249 21.87 -1.09 11.39
C ASP A 249 20.80 -0.22 10.71
N CYS A 250 19.69 -0.04 11.42
CA CYS A 250 18.58 0.77 10.95
C CYS A 250 19.00 2.24 10.96
N ASP A 251 18.94 2.91 9.81
CA ASP A 251 19.12 4.36 9.76
C ASP A 251 17.87 5.05 10.36
N PRO A 252 18.00 5.81 11.46
CA PRO A 252 16.88 6.44 12.16
C PRO A 252 16.21 7.54 11.31
N ARG A 253 16.92 8.13 10.35
CA ARG A 253 16.40 9.20 9.49
C ARG A 253 15.53 8.66 8.37
N SER A 254 15.98 7.60 7.71
CA SER A 254 15.27 6.99 6.57
C SER A 254 14.35 5.83 6.95
N ASN A 255 14.50 5.27 8.17
CA ASN A 255 13.84 4.05 8.63
C ASN A 255 14.10 2.86 7.68
N THR A 256 15.33 2.80 7.13
CA THR A 256 15.78 1.74 6.24
C THR A 256 17.10 1.13 6.70
N MET A 257 17.23 -0.17 6.47
CA MET A 257 18.48 -0.92 6.58
C MET A 257 18.95 -1.30 5.19
N SER A 258 20.26 -1.30 5.00
CA SER A 258 20.89 -1.60 3.71
C SER A 258 21.72 -2.87 3.79
N GLN A 259 21.74 -3.65 2.72
CA GLN A 259 22.56 -4.85 2.59
C GLN A 259 23.37 -4.75 1.30
N VAL A 260 24.67 -4.97 1.39
CA VAL A 260 25.56 -4.97 0.22
C VAL A 260 25.74 -6.40 -0.26
N MET A 261 25.44 -6.62 -1.53
CA MET A 261 25.69 -7.86 -2.24
C MET A 261 26.96 -7.71 -3.06
N THR A 262 28.00 -8.48 -2.76
CA THR A 262 29.26 -8.47 -3.52
C THR A 262 29.28 -9.61 -4.53
N LEU A 263 29.81 -9.35 -5.73
CA LEU A 263 29.90 -10.37 -6.78
C LEU A 263 30.82 -11.51 -6.33
N LYS A 264 30.28 -12.74 -6.31
CA LYS A 264 31.01 -13.98 -5.98
C LYS A 264 31.47 -14.72 -7.23
N SER A 265 30.66 -14.68 -8.31
CA SER A 265 30.97 -15.35 -9.58
C SER A 265 30.19 -14.70 -10.72
N GLY A 266 30.84 -14.52 -11.87
CA GLY A 266 30.33 -13.81 -13.04
C GLY A 266 31.37 -12.82 -13.59
N ASP A 267 31.24 -12.45 -14.86
CA ASP A 267 32.13 -11.50 -15.51
C ASP A 267 31.93 -10.08 -14.93
N PRO A 268 32.97 -9.41 -14.38
CA PRO A 268 32.88 -8.06 -13.85
C PRO A 268 32.47 -6.97 -14.86
N ASN A 269 32.62 -7.24 -16.16
CA ASN A 269 32.23 -6.31 -17.23
C ASN A 269 30.72 -6.39 -17.55
N VAL A 270 30.09 -7.52 -17.22
CA VAL A 270 28.64 -7.75 -17.42
C VAL A 270 27.86 -7.62 -16.11
N CYS A 271 28.46 -8.05 -15.00
CA CYS A 271 27.87 -8.07 -13.67
C CYS A 271 28.39 -6.90 -12.83
N GLN A 272 27.48 -6.10 -12.26
CA GLN A 272 27.88 -5.08 -11.28
C GLN A 272 28.68 -5.71 -10.13
N ARG A 273 29.85 -5.16 -9.79
CA ARG A 273 30.72 -5.67 -8.72
C ARG A 273 30.03 -5.70 -7.36
N SER A 274 29.15 -4.73 -7.09
CA SER A 274 28.33 -4.70 -5.89
C SER A 274 26.93 -4.15 -6.17
N LYS A 275 25.94 -4.62 -5.41
CA LYS A 275 24.55 -4.14 -5.41
C LYS A 275 24.13 -3.80 -3.99
N LYS A 276 23.35 -2.74 -3.82
CA LYS A 276 22.77 -2.37 -2.52
C LYS A 276 21.27 -2.71 -2.52
N LEU A 277 20.83 -3.51 -1.55
CA LEU A 277 19.41 -3.69 -1.26
C LEU A 277 19.04 -2.81 -0.07
N SER A 278 17.84 -2.23 -0.11
CA SER A 278 17.27 -1.48 1.01
C SER A 278 15.96 -2.14 1.45
N LYS A 279 15.72 -2.19 2.75
CA LYS A 279 14.48 -2.69 3.36
C LYS A 279 14.08 -1.78 4.51
N LYS A 280 12.77 -1.59 4.71
CA LYS A 280 12.25 -0.88 5.88
C LYS A 280 12.53 -1.64 7.17
N CYS A 281 12.87 -0.93 8.24
CA CYS A 281 13.12 -1.56 9.54
C CYS A 281 11.83 -2.18 10.10
N LYS A 282 11.98 -3.31 10.81
CA LYS A 282 10.86 -4.10 11.34
C LYS A 282 10.15 -3.39 12.50
N VAL A 283 10.90 -2.61 13.26
CA VAL A 283 10.39 -1.69 14.28
C VAL A 283 10.44 -0.30 13.66
N ALA A 284 9.29 0.26 13.30
CA ALA A 284 9.23 1.65 12.89
C ALA A 284 9.38 2.52 14.15
N CYS A 285 10.50 3.24 14.27
CA CYS A 285 10.65 4.29 15.28
C CYS A 285 9.54 5.33 15.03
N LYS A 286 8.59 5.46 15.96
CA LYS A 286 7.54 6.47 15.90
C LYS A 286 7.95 7.62 16.81
N PHE A 287 7.98 8.82 16.26
CA PHE A 287 8.31 10.02 17.02
C PHE A 287 7.08 10.93 17.17
N ARG A 288 6.94 11.56 18.34
CA ARG A 288 6.05 12.68 18.61
C ARG A 288 6.68 13.91 17.97
N ARG A 289 5.89 14.60 17.17
CA ARG A 289 6.31 15.85 16.56
C ARG A 289 6.42 16.91 17.66
N GLY A 290 7.58 17.54 17.80
CA GLY A 290 7.74 18.70 18.67
C GLY A 290 7.17 19.97 18.05
N GLU A 291 7.55 21.11 18.61
CA GLU A 291 7.23 22.45 18.13
C GLU A 291 8.38 23.01 17.29
N TRP A 292 8.07 23.76 16.23
CA TRP A 292 9.10 24.42 15.42
C TRP A 292 9.69 25.57 16.21
N SER A 293 11.02 25.67 16.20
CA SER A 293 11.70 26.89 16.64
C SER A 293 11.29 28.06 15.77
N GLU A 294 11.51 29.26 16.30
CA GLU A 294 11.51 30.47 15.49
C GLU A 294 12.52 30.36 14.34
N CYS A 295 12.29 31.15 13.29
CA CYS A 295 13.18 31.18 12.15
C CYS A 295 14.46 31.90 12.53
N ASP A 296 15.60 31.23 12.40
CA ASP A 296 16.89 31.89 12.51
C ASP A 296 17.11 32.79 11.29
N GLU A 297 17.29 34.10 11.53
CA GLU A 297 17.43 35.13 10.50
C GLU A 297 18.66 34.91 9.61
N LEU A 298 19.77 34.44 10.19
CA LEU A 298 21.04 34.23 9.51
C LEU A 298 21.00 32.99 8.60
N THR A 299 20.44 31.89 9.11
CA THR A 299 20.43 30.62 8.38
C THR A 299 19.16 30.39 7.56
N GLN A 300 18.09 31.15 7.82
CA GLN A 300 16.75 30.98 7.23
C GLN A 300 16.21 29.55 7.42
N LEU A 301 16.57 28.92 8.53
CA LEU A 301 16.15 27.58 8.92
C LEU A 301 15.38 27.62 10.24
N ALA A 302 14.27 26.89 10.28
CA ALA A 302 13.60 26.53 11.52
C ALA A 302 13.93 25.08 11.85
N THR A 303 14.17 24.80 13.12
CA THR A 303 14.50 23.45 13.59
C THR A 303 13.42 22.94 14.54
N ARG A 304 13.27 21.63 14.63
CA ARG A 304 12.31 21.02 15.54
C ARG A 304 12.85 19.70 16.05
N VAL A 305 12.64 19.44 17.33
CA VAL A 305 13.03 18.19 17.97
C VAL A 305 11.80 17.29 18.09
N ASP A 306 11.85 16.11 17.45
CA ASP A 306 10.82 15.09 17.59
C ASP A 306 11.27 14.05 18.65
N SER A 307 10.42 13.69 19.62
CA SER A 307 10.75 12.75 20.71
C SER A 307 10.23 11.33 20.42
N LEU A 308 10.95 10.27 20.81
CA LEU A 308 10.54 8.88 20.53
C LEU A 308 9.30 8.47 21.35
N ILE A 309 8.24 7.99 20.67
CA ILE A 309 7.03 7.40 21.28
C ILE A 309 7.14 5.88 21.33
N LYS A 310 7.61 5.27 20.25
CA LYS A 310 7.64 3.81 20.09
C LYS A 310 8.90 3.37 19.35
N GLY A 311 9.70 2.57 20.01
CA GLY A 311 10.99 2.07 19.51
C GLY A 311 11.84 1.65 20.70
N SER A 312 12.86 0.82 20.48
CA SER A 312 13.87 0.56 21.52
C SER A 312 14.92 1.66 21.47
N PRO A 313 15.35 2.26 22.59
CA PRO A 313 16.41 3.27 22.60
C PRO A 313 17.76 2.72 22.11
N SER A 314 17.93 1.39 22.08
CA SER A 314 19.08 0.73 21.48
C SER A 314 19.06 0.63 19.95
N GLN A 315 17.92 0.94 19.31
CA GLN A 315 17.73 0.86 17.85
C GLN A 315 17.17 2.16 17.24
N CYS A 316 16.75 3.10 18.08
CA CYS A 316 16.15 4.36 17.72
C CYS A 316 16.74 5.44 18.62
N ASP A 317 17.10 6.59 18.07
CA ASP A 317 17.48 7.74 18.88
C ASP A 317 16.32 8.17 19.79
N SER A 318 16.63 8.62 21.00
CA SER A 318 15.65 9.13 21.96
C SER A 318 14.90 10.36 21.42
N SER A 319 15.56 11.13 20.55
CA SER A 319 14.99 12.24 19.81
C SER A 319 15.68 12.38 18.45
N ARG A 320 15.03 13.07 17.51
CA ARG A 320 15.65 13.47 16.24
C ARG A 320 15.38 14.94 15.96
N GLN A 321 16.37 15.63 15.41
CA GLN A 321 16.23 17.02 14.95
C GLN A 321 15.87 17.04 13.47
N ILE A 322 14.84 17.80 13.12
CA ILE A 322 14.43 18.05 11.75
C ILE A 322 14.62 19.54 11.46
N THR A 323 15.32 19.84 10.37
CA THR A 323 15.47 21.20 9.88
C THR A 323 14.60 21.42 8.66
N LYS A 324 14.03 22.62 8.55
CA LYS A 324 13.23 23.05 7.41
C LYS A 324 13.58 24.50 7.08
N LYS A 325 13.64 24.81 5.78
CA LYS A 325 13.70 26.21 5.34
C LYS A 325 12.47 26.97 5.83
N CYS A 326 12.69 28.15 6.40
CA CYS A 326 11.61 29.02 6.80
C CYS A 326 10.72 29.33 5.59
N ARG A 327 9.43 29.58 5.86
CA ARG A 327 8.59 30.13 4.80
C ARG A 327 9.17 31.50 4.46
N ARG A 328 9.37 31.76 3.16
CA ARG A 328 9.74 33.10 2.71
C ARG A 328 8.68 34.06 3.22
N LEU A 329 9.08 35.05 4.00
CA LEU A 329 8.21 36.14 4.48
C LEU A 329 7.59 36.88 3.28
N CYS A 330 8.32 36.93 2.16
CA CYS A 330 7.89 37.55 0.92
C CYS A 330 7.02 36.61 0.06
N LYS A 331 5.74 36.92 -0.04
CA LYS A 331 4.80 36.29 -0.98
C LYS A 331 4.67 37.16 -2.22
N TYR A 332 4.89 36.56 -3.39
CA TYR A 332 4.81 37.27 -4.67
C TYR A 332 3.68 36.71 -5.54
N THR A 333 3.04 37.57 -6.30
CA THR A 333 2.27 37.19 -7.50
C THR A 333 3.19 37.22 -8.71
N PHE A 334 2.96 36.31 -9.65
CA PHE A 334 3.74 36.26 -10.89
C PHE A 334 2.93 36.87 -12.02
N GLY A 335 3.52 37.83 -12.72
CA GLY A 335 3.02 38.31 -13.99
C GLY A 335 3.18 37.29 -15.11
N GLU A 336 2.73 37.68 -16.30
CA GLU A 336 2.85 36.85 -17.49
C GLU A 336 4.32 36.67 -17.93
N TRP A 337 4.61 35.54 -18.57
CA TRP A 337 5.90 35.36 -19.25
C TRP A 337 5.95 36.22 -20.49
N GLY A 338 7.03 36.99 -20.64
CA GLY A 338 7.35 37.70 -21.86
C GLY A 338 7.66 36.76 -23.02
N GLU A 339 7.88 37.36 -24.19
CA GLU A 339 8.32 36.66 -25.38
C GLU A 339 9.73 36.09 -25.21
N CYS A 340 10.05 35.06 -26.01
CA CYS A 340 11.39 34.50 -25.99
C CYS A 340 12.32 35.48 -26.69
N ASP A 341 13.31 35.99 -25.98
CA ASP A 341 14.34 36.84 -26.57
C ASP A 341 15.20 35.97 -27.52
N PRO A 342 15.28 36.31 -28.82
CA PRO A 342 16.02 35.53 -29.80
C PRO A 342 17.53 35.53 -29.55
N VAL A 343 18.07 36.54 -28.86
CA VAL A 343 19.51 36.68 -28.61
C VAL A 343 19.90 35.86 -27.39
N THR A 344 19.19 36.04 -26.27
CA THR A 344 19.54 35.34 -25.04
C THR A 344 18.93 33.95 -24.95
N ASN A 345 17.90 33.62 -25.75
CA ASN A 345 17.10 32.39 -25.64
C ASN A 345 16.46 32.21 -24.26
N HIS A 346 16.07 33.33 -23.64
CA HIS A 346 15.41 33.35 -22.34
C HIS A 346 14.09 34.14 -22.42
N ARG A 347 13.14 33.73 -21.57
CA ARG A 347 11.92 34.49 -21.24
C ARG A 347 12.05 35.05 -19.84
N THR A 348 11.57 36.25 -19.64
CA THR A 348 11.49 36.91 -18.34
C THR A 348 10.04 37.06 -17.91
N ARG A 349 9.80 37.12 -16.60
CA ARG A 349 8.54 37.59 -16.02
C ARG A 349 8.81 38.35 -14.75
N VAL A 350 7.98 39.34 -14.46
CA VAL A 350 8.04 40.10 -13.22
C VAL A 350 7.23 39.36 -12.14
N LYS A 351 7.78 39.24 -10.93
CA LYS A 351 7.00 38.87 -9.75
C LYS A 351 6.84 40.12 -8.87
N LYS A 352 5.61 40.40 -8.43
CA LYS A 352 5.25 41.57 -7.60
C LYS A 352 4.94 41.14 -6.17
N LEU A 353 5.44 41.87 -5.19
CA LEU A 353 5.24 41.56 -3.78
C LEU A 353 3.76 41.75 -3.40
N VAL A 354 3.20 40.77 -2.69
CA VAL A 354 1.82 40.76 -2.18
C VAL A 354 1.80 40.89 -0.66
N GLU A 355 2.73 40.24 0.02
CA GLU A 355 2.79 40.16 1.48
C GLU A 355 4.27 40.04 1.88
N GLY A 356 4.73 40.82 2.86
CA GLY A 356 6.13 40.89 3.30
C GLY A 356 6.57 42.32 3.57
N ASP A 357 7.66 42.48 4.32
CA ASP A 357 8.26 43.79 4.61
C ASP A 357 8.99 44.34 3.37
N LYS A 358 8.75 45.61 3.02
CA LYS A 358 9.34 46.25 1.83
C LYS A 358 10.86 46.48 1.95
N GLY A 359 11.41 46.48 3.17
CA GLY A 359 12.84 46.60 3.43
C GLY A 359 13.63 45.31 3.16
N GLU A 360 13.02 44.15 3.39
CA GLU A 360 13.64 42.83 3.17
C GLU A 360 13.21 42.18 1.85
N CYS A 361 12.04 42.55 1.34
CA CYS A 361 11.46 41.99 0.13
C CYS A 361 11.45 43.05 -0.98
N PRO A 362 12.17 42.86 -2.11
CA PRO A 362 12.07 43.77 -3.23
C PRO A 362 10.63 43.85 -3.73
N ALA A 363 10.14 45.07 -4.00
CA ALA A 363 8.76 45.28 -4.45
C ALA A 363 8.45 44.53 -5.75
N GLU A 364 9.41 44.49 -6.66
CA GLU A 364 9.38 43.74 -7.91
C GLU A 364 10.72 43.04 -8.16
N ASP A 365 10.68 41.85 -8.74
CA ASP A 365 11.90 41.11 -9.12
C ASP A 365 11.64 40.30 -10.40
N MET A 366 12.68 40.07 -11.20
CA MET A 366 12.60 39.43 -12.50
C MET A 366 13.01 37.97 -12.42
N VAL A 367 12.17 37.09 -12.94
CA VAL A 367 12.47 35.66 -13.05
C VAL A 367 12.75 35.32 -14.50
N THR A 368 13.97 34.86 -14.77
CA THR A 368 14.44 34.49 -16.11
C THR A 368 14.48 32.96 -16.27
N LYS A 369 14.04 32.44 -17.42
CA LYS A 369 14.13 31.01 -17.74
C LYS A 369 14.43 30.79 -19.23
N PRO A 370 15.24 29.77 -19.58
CA PRO A 370 15.50 29.46 -20.99
C PRO A 370 14.24 28.94 -21.69
N CYS A 371 14.09 29.26 -22.97
CA CYS A 371 12.90 28.92 -23.77
C CYS A 371 12.84 27.42 -24.12
N GLY A 372 13.99 26.77 -24.29
CA GLY A 372 14.11 25.32 -24.54
C GLY A 372 14.42 24.48 -23.30
N LYS A 373 14.25 23.15 -23.41
CA LYS A 373 14.89 22.18 -22.50
C LYS A 373 16.32 21.89 -22.99
N LYS A 374 17.16 21.34 -22.10
CA LYS A 374 18.52 20.89 -22.47
C LYS A 374 18.49 19.77 -23.52
N ASP A 375 17.43 18.97 -23.54
CA ASP A 375 17.26 17.81 -24.43
C ASP A 375 16.68 18.19 -25.81
N GLY A 376 16.71 19.47 -26.20
CA GLY A 376 16.17 19.97 -27.47
C GLY A 376 14.63 20.03 -27.56
N GLY A 377 13.91 19.45 -26.61
CA GLY A 377 12.45 19.53 -26.57
C GLY A 377 11.92 20.90 -26.12
N GLU A 378 10.78 21.30 -26.66
CA GLU A 378 10.11 22.54 -26.25
C GLU A 378 9.68 22.50 -24.77
N ARG A 379 9.84 23.64 -24.09
CA ARG A 379 9.37 23.81 -22.72
C ARG A 379 7.97 24.43 -22.75
N CYS A 380 7.10 23.88 -21.90
CA CYS A 380 5.76 24.42 -21.76
C CYS A 380 5.77 25.75 -21.02
N PHE A 381 5.31 26.81 -21.67
CA PHE A 381 4.99 28.08 -21.03
C PHE A 381 3.49 28.31 -21.10
N PHE A 382 2.92 28.72 -19.98
CA PHE A 382 1.48 28.88 -19.82
C PHE A 382 1.16 30.30 -19.36
N GLY A 383 0.02 30.81 -19.81
CA GLY A 383 -0.59 32.01 -19.25
C GLY A 383 -1.37 31.73 -17.94
N PRO A 384 -2.16 32.71 -17.47
CA PRO A 384 -2.94 32.59 -16.26
C PRO A 384 -4.00 31.49 -16.37
N TRP A 385 -4.35 30.90 -15.22
CA TRP A 385 -5.49 29.98 -15.16
C TRP A 385 -6.79 30.77 -15.34
N GLY A 386 -7.65 30.31 -16.24
CA GLY A 386 -9.04 30.72 -16.26
C GLY A 386 -9.81 30.16 -15.06
N GLU A 387 -11.05 30.61 -14.92
CA GLU A 387 -11.97 30.08 -13.94
C GLU A 387 -12.39 28.64 -14.27
N PHE A 388 -12.89 27.93 -13.26
CA PHE A 388 -13.49 26.63 -13.51
C PHE A 388 -14.83 26.82 -14.22
N GLY A 389 -14.99 26.14 -15.34
CA GLY A 389 -16.26 26.07 -16.06
C GLY A 389 -17.35 25.35 -15.26
N PRO A 390 -18.58 25.33 -15.78
CA PRO A 390 -19.72 24.69 -15.12
C PRO A 390 -19.46 23.20 -14.87
N CYS A 391 -20.08 22.68 -13.81
CA CYS A 391 -20.01 21.25 -13.49
C CYS A 391 -20.73 20.43 -14.57
N THR A 392 -19.99 19.63 -15.33
CA THR A 392 -20.54 18.72 -16.33
C THR A 392 -20.18 17.28 -15.94
N ASN A 393 -21.19 16.41 -15.82
CA ASN A 393 -20.99 15.01 -15.41
C ASN A 393 -20.20 14.83 -14.09
N GLY A 394 -20.37 15.73 -13.13
CA GLY A 394 -19.68 15.69 -11.84
C GLY A 394 -18.21 16.14 -11.87
N VAL A 395 -17.77 16.77 -12.98
CA VAL A 395 -16.42 17.31 -13.15
C VAL A 395 -16.50 18.76 -13.64
N MET A 396 -15.69 19.63 -13.06
CA MET A 396 -15.43 20.99 -13.54
C MET A 396 -14.01 21.07 -14.09
N THR A 397 -13.84 21.71 -15.24
CA THR A 397 -12.55 21.88 -15.90
C THR A 397 -12.18 23.35 -15.91
N LYS A 398 -10.89 23.65 -15.73
CA LYS A 398 -10.34 24.97 -16.05
C LYS A 398 -9.18 24.84 -16.99
N ASN A 399 -9.03 25.84 -17.84
CA ASN A 399 -8.04 25.88 -18.90
C ASN A 399 -7.11 27.08 -18.69
N ARG A 400 -5.91 27.02 -19.25
CA ARG A 400 -5.00 28.16 -19.38
C ARG A 400 -4.41 28.18 -20.79
N PRO A 401 -4.09 29.35 -21.37
CA PRO A 401 -3.49 29.39 -22.69
C PRO A 401 -2.05 28.85 -22.67
N VAL A 402 -1.70 28.05 -23.67
CA VAL A 402 -0.32 27.61 -23.92
C VAL A 402 0.35 28.67 -24.77
N LYS A 403 1.38 29.34 -24.24
CA LYS A 403 2.15 30.35 -24.98
C LYS A 403 3.28 29.72 -25.81
N GLN A 404 3.78 28.56 -25.38
CA GLN A 404 4.79 27.80 -26.10
C GLN A 404 4.78 26.33 -25.64
N GLY A 405 5.02 25.42 -26.59
CA GLY A 405 5.14 23.98 -26.38
C GLY A 405 4.04 23.19 -27.10
N GLY A 406 4.37 22.01 -27.62
CA GLY A 406 3.44 21.15 -28.35
C GLY A 406 2.34 20.47 -27.51
N VAL A 407 1.75 19.41 -28.07
CA VAL A 407 0.54 18.70 -27.57
C VAL A 407 0.62 18.28 -26.09
N ASP A 408 1.80 17.93 -25.60
CA ASP A 408 2.01 17.57 -24.19
C ASP A 408 1.75 18.75 -23.23
N CYS A 409 1.98 19.97 -23.70
CA CYS A 409 1.71 21.19 -22.96
C CYS A 409 0.22 21.49 -22.94
N GLU A 410 -0.49 21.32 -24.05
CA GLU A 410 -1.95 21.47 -24.12
C GLU A 410 -2.68 20.55 -23.12
N ARG A 411 -2.24 19.29 -23.01
CA ARG A 411 -2.78 18.35 -22.01
C ARG A 411 -2.57 18.84 -20.57
N LYS A 412 -1.46 19.52 -20.29
CA LYS A 412 -1.14 20.14 -18.98
C LYS A 412 -1.79 21.52 -18.79
N ALA A 413 -2.41 22.05 -19.83
CA ALA A 413 -3.11 23.31 -19.81
C ALA A 413 -4.57 23.15 -19.36
N VAL A 414 -5.03 21.92 -19.14
CA VAL A 414 -6.37 21.59 -18.63
C VAL A 414 -6.24 20.88 -17.29
N VAL A 415 -7.00 21.34 -16.30
CA VAL A 415 -7.14 20.67 -15.00
C VAL A 415 -8.61 20.39 -14.73
N ALA A 416 -8.91 19.13 -14.45
CA ALA A 416 -10.21 18.66 -14.03
C ALA A 416 -10.25 18.46 -12.52
N LYS A 417 -11.32 18.91 -11.87
CA LYS A 417 -11.63 18.63 -10.46
C LYS A 417 -13.03 18.04 -10.38
N ALA A 418 -13.25 17.09 -9.47
CA ALA A 418 -14.61 16.67 -9.14
C ALA A 418 -15.39 17.85 -8.55
N CYS A 419 -16.67 17.95 -8.89
CA CYS A 419 -17.53 18.97 -8.30
C CYS A 419 -17.66 18.68 -6.80
N ASP A 420 -17.38 19.69 -5.97
CA ASP A 420 -17.60 19.57 -4.52
C ASP A 420 -19.11 19.42 -4.34
N GLY A 421 -19.55 18.28 -3.80
CA GLY A 421 -20.96 17.88 -3.69
C GLY A 421 -21.77 18.70 -2.68
N GLN A 422 -21.79 20.02 -2.83
CA GLN A 422 -22.67 20.93 -2.12
C GLN A 422 -23.72 21.44 -3.11
N GLY A 423 -24.91 20.82 -3.07
CA GLY A 423 -26.07 21.26 -3.84
C GLY A 423 -26.79 20.14 -4.57
N LEU A 424 -27.39 19.22 -3.81
CA LEU A 424 -28.60 18.50 -4.21
C LEU A 424 -29.65 18.75 -3.14
#